data_AF-A0A6L7S568-F1
#
_entry.id   AF-A0A6L7S568-F1
#
_cell.length_a   1.000
_cell.length_b   1.000
_cell.length_c   1.000
_cell.angle_alpha   90.00
_cell.angle_beta   90.00
_cell.angle_gamma   90.00
#
_symmetry.space_group_name_H-M   'P 1'
#
loop_
_entity.id
_entity.type
_entity.pdbx_description
1 polymer ?
#
loop_
_entity_poly.entity_id
_entity_poly.type
_entity_poly.pdbx_seq_one_letter_code
_entity_poly.pdbx_strand_id
1 'polypeptide(L)'
;MIDGDNQGVKGRIQQLTDECRESEICMPQKDEEVAIFVPTWNIETWLAYLEGGAVDETERNYPKLERPRECKRHASVLAESCRGGELRQPAPASLEAACHEYGVWLRDR
;
A
#
# COMPACT_ATOMS: atom_id res chain seq x y z
N MET A 1 11.52 -11.84 2.38
CA MET A 1 11.69 -10.55 1.68
C MET A 1 11.08 -10.77 0.32
N ILE A 2 9.87 -10.27 0.09
CA ILE A 2 9.08 -10.65 -1.08
C ILE A 2 9.08 -9.49 -2.06
N ASP A 3 9.42 -9.84 -3.29
CA ASP A 3 9.43 -9.03 -4.50
C ASP A 3 7.97 -8.83 -4.96
N GLY A 4 7.47 -7.60 -4.86
CA GLY A 4 6.08 -7.25 -5.19
C GLY A 4 5.78 -7.29 -6.69
N ASP A 5 6.79 -7.40 -7.55
CA ASP A 5 6.61 -7.44 -9.01
C ASP A 5 6.28 -8.84 -9.56
N ASN A 6 6.75 -9.92 -8.94
CA ASN A 6 6.76 -11.24 -9.59
C ASN A 6 5.46 -12.07 -9.50
N GLN A 7 4.56 -11.76 -8.56
CA GLN A 7 3.33 -12.55 -8.37
C GLN A 7 2.02 -11.76 -8.57
N GLY A 8 2.13 -10.45 -8.79
CA GLY A 8 0.99 -9.54 -8.94
C GLY A 8 0.06 -9.49 -7.72
N VAL A 9 -0.99 -8.67 -7.81
CA VAL A 9 -1.96 -8.43 -6.72
C VAL A 9 -2.61 -9.74 -6.23
N LYS A 10 -3.02 -10.61 -7.15
CA LYS A 10 -3.68 -11.89 -6.81
C LYS A 10 -2.76 -12.84 -6.03
N GLY A 11 -1.52 -12.99 -6.47
CA GLY A 11 -0.55 -13.83 -5.75
C GLY A 11 -0.28 -13.30 -4.35
N ARG A 12 -0.24 -11.97 -4.20
CA ARG A 12 -0.04 -11.35 -2.90
C ARG A 12 -1.21 -11.52 -1.94
N ILE A 13 -2.45 -11.35 -2.42
CA ILE A 13 -3.65 -11.61 -1.59
C ILE A 13 -3.69 -13.07 -1.17
N GLN A 14 -3.35 -14.00 -2.06
CA GLN A 14 -3.27 -15.41 -1.73
C GLN A 14 -2.22 -15.68 -0.65
N GLN A 15 -1.02 -15.10 -0.78
CA GLN A 15 0.02 -15.26 0.22
C GLN A 15 -0.36 -14.63 1.58
N LEU A 16 -0.96 -13.44 1.59
CA LEU A 16 -1.48 -12.85 2.82
C LEU A 16 -2.54 -13.76 3.46
N THR A 17 -3.41 -14.35 2.65
CA THR A 17 -4.42 -15.31 3.11
C THR A 17 -3.78 -16.54 3.73
N ASP A 18 -2.71 -17.06 3.12
CA ASP A 18 -1.99 -18.23 3.62
C ASP A 18 -1.24 -17.91 4.92
N GLU A 19 -0.54 -16.78 5.00
CA GLU A 19 0.15 -16.31 6.22
C GLU A 19 -0.83 -16.05 7.38
N CYS A 20 -1.99 -15.44 7.09
CA CYS A 20 -3.06 -15.26 8.07
C CYS A 20 -3.61 -16.60 8.56
N ARG A 21 -3.79 -17.59 7.66
CA ARG A 21 -4.24 -18.94 8.04
C ARG A 21 -3.21 -19.65 8.92
N GLU A 22 -1.94 -19.59 8.57
CA GLU A 22 -0.85 -20.20 9.35
C GLU A 22 -0.69 -19.55 10.73
N SER A 23 -0.99 -18.25 10.84
CA SER A 23 -0.89 -17.49 12.09
C SER A 23 -2.19 -17.47 12.90
N GLU A 24 -3.23 -18.20 12.48
CA GLU A 24 -4.57 -18.20 13.09
C GLU A 24 -5.19 -16.78 13.19
N ILE A 25 -4.84 -15.88 12.26
CA ILE A 25 -5.38 -14.53 12.14
C ILE A 25 -6.53 -14.54 11.15
N CYS A 26 -7.68 -14.00 11.54
CA CYS A 26 -8.80 -13.84 10.62
C CYS A 26 -8.44 -12.86 9.49
N MET A 27 -8.68 -13.28 8.25
CA MET A 27 -8.63 -12.37 7.11
C MET A 27 -9.73 -11.33 7.23
N PRO A 28 -9.48 -10.11 6.73
CA PRO A 28 -10.50 -9.08 6.72
C PRO A 28 -11.78 -9.56 6.03
N GLN A 29 -12.91 -9.44 6.72
CA GLN A 29 -14.21 -9.80 6.15
C GLN A 29 -14.71 -8.69 5.22
N LYS A 30 -15.65 -9.02 4.33
CA LYS A 30 -16.18 -8.04 3.35
C LYS A 30 -16.89 -6.86 3.99
N ASP A 31 -17.42 -7.04 5.19
CA ASP A 31 -18.09 -6.04 6.01
C ASP A 31 -17.13 -5.21 6.86
N GLU A 32 -15.84 -5.56 6.94
CA GLU A 32 -14.83 -4.80 7.67
C GLU A 32 -14.21 -3.71 6.78
N GLU A 33 -14.00 -2.50 7.30
CA GLU A 33 -13.44 -1.34 6.55
C GLU A 33 -11.92 -1.43 6.34
N VAL A 34 -11.45 -2.55 5.77
CA VAL A 34 -10.03 -2.83 5.61
C VAL A 34 -9.65 -2.80 4.13
N ALA A 35 -8.56 -2.11 3.83
CA ALA A 35 -7.92 -2.12 2.52
C ALA A 35 -6.45 -2.54 2.65
N ILE A 36 -5.99 -3.34 1.68
CA ILE A 36 -4.64 -3.89 1.66
C ILE A 36 -3.84 -3.16 0.59
N PHE A 37 -2.73 -2.56 0.99
CA PHE A 37 -1.84 -1.82 0.11
C PHE A 37 -0.52 -2.54 -0.02
N VAL A 38 -0.11 -2.85 -1.26
CA VAL A 38 1.11 -3.62 -1.54
C VAL A 38 1.99 -2.79 -2.46
N PRO A 39 3.09 -2.20 -1.95
CA PRO A 39 4.08 -1.56 -2.80
C PRO A 39 4.88 -2.60 -3.58
N THR A 40 5.37 -2.20 -4.75
CA THR A 40 6.13 -3.09 -5.64
C THR A 40 7.46 -3.56 -5.05
N TRP A 41 8.28 -2.65 -4.51
CA TRP A 41 9.63 -3.00 -4.03
C TRP A 41 9.80 -2.76 -2.53
N ASN A 42 9.42 -1.56 -2.06
CA ASN A 42 9.52 -1.20 -0.67
C ASN A 42 8.39 -0.22 -0.30
N ILE A 43 8.00 -0.17 0.96
CA ILE A 43 7.00 0.80 1.43
C ILE A 43 7.61 2.19 1.57
N GLU A 44 8.93 2.26 1.75
CA GLU A 44 9.71 3.48 1.90
C GLU A 44 9.59 4.43 0.70
N THR A 45 9.42 3.93 -0.52
CA THR A 45 9.17 4.73 -1.73
C THR A 45 7.85 5.48 -1.61
N TRP A 46 6.80 4.83 -1.11
CA TRP A 46 5.52 5.49 -0.89
C TRP A 46 5.59 6.50 0.24
N LEU A 47 6.30 6.17 1.32
CA LEU A 47 6.50 7.10 2.44
C LEU A 47 7.22 8.37 1.98
N ALA A 48 8.31 8.22 1.21
CA ALA A 48 9.06 9.34 0.65
C ALA A 48 8.20 10.20 -0.29
N TYR A 49 7.34 9.57 -1.10
CA TYR A 49 6.38 10.29 -1.95
C TYR A 49 5.37 11.11 -1.13
N LEU A 50 4.81 10.50 -0.07
CA LEU A 50 3.83 11.12 0.84
C LEU A 50 4.45 12.26 1.66
N GLU A 51 5.77 12.27 1.84
CA GLU A 51 6.51 13.41 2.42
C GLU A 51 6.79 14.54 1.41
N GLY A 52 6.38 14.37 0.14
CA GLY A 52 6.56 15.35 -0.93
C GLY A 52 7.80 15.11 -1.80
N GLY A 53 8.54 14.03 -1.58
CA GLY A 53 9.70 13.66 -2.39
C GLY A 53 9.33 13.26 -3.82
N ALA A 54 10.17 13.59 -4.80
CA ALA A 54 10.14 12.93 -6.10
C ALA A 54 10.72 11.51 -5.93
N VAL A 55 10.03 10.50 -6.43
CA VAL A 55 10.41 9.10 -6.24
C VAL A 55 10.43 8.34 -7.56
N ASP A 56 11.27 7.32 -7.60
CA ASP A 56 11.42 6.34 -8.67
C ASP A 56 11.23 4.94 -8.06
N GLU A 57 10.21 4.21 -8.51
CA GLU A 57 9.92 2.87 -7.99
C GLU A 57 10.97 1.82 -8.38
N THR A 58 11.84 2.11 -9.35
CA THR A 58 12.94 1.22 -9.73
C THR A 58 14.13 1.31 -8.76
N GLU A 59 14.19 2.35 -7.93
CA GLU A 59 15.22 2.53 -6.92
C GLU A 59 14.94 1.71 -5.65
N ARG A 60 15.93 0.93 -5.21
CA ARG A 60 15.80 0.04 -4.06
C ARG A 60 16.21 0.65 -2.72
N ASN A 61 16.88 1.80 -2.75
CA ASN A 61 17.64 2.31 -1.60
C ASN A 61 16.97 3.51 -0.91
N TYR A 62 15.64 3.50 -0.79
CA TYR A 62 14.96 4.52 0.00
C TYR A 62 15.30 4.36 1.49
N PRO A 63 15.64 5.47 2.18
CA PRO A 63 15.95 5.41 3.60
C PRO A 63 14.70 4.98 4.38
N LYS A 64 14.92 4.10 5.36
CA LYS A 64 13.88 3.75 6.33
C LYS A 64 13.61 4.94 7.24
N LEU A 65 12.38 5.03 7.73
CA LEU A 65 12.06 5.92 8.84
C LEU A 65 12.93 5.57 10.04
N GLU A 66 13.44 6.58 10.76
CA GLU A 66 14.21 6.37 11.98
C GLU A 66 13.41 5.60 13.03
N ARG A 67 12.08 5.82 13.07
CA ARG A 67 11.16 5.12 13.97
C ARG A 67 9.94 4.59 13.21
N PRO A 68 9.66 3.27 13.25
CA PRO A 68 8.52 2.69 12.55
C PRO A 68 7.17 3.37 12.85
N ARG A 69 6.96 3.84 14.09
CA ARG A 69 5.73 4.55 14.49
C ARG A 69 5.44 5.84 13.70
N GLU A 70 6.45 6.41 13.04
CA GLU A 70 6.29 7.61 12.22
C GLU A 70 5.52 7.32 10.93
N CYS A 71 5.32 6.05 10.57
CA CYS A 71 4.43 5.68 9.46
C CYS A 71 2.96 6.06 9.70
N LYS A 72 2.53 6.26 10.96
CA LYS A 72 1.13 6.55 11.29
C LYS A 72 0.60 7.79 10.58
N ARG A 73 1.40 8.86 10.47
CA ARG A 73 1.00 10.08 9.74
C ARG A 73 0.76 9.78 8.26
N HIS A 74 1.59 8.92 7.68
CA HIS A 74 1.52 8.55 6.27
C HIS A 74 0.28 7.72 5.97
N ALA A 75 -0.16 6.84 6.90
CA ALA A 75 -1.39 6.08 6.73
C ALA A 75 -2.63 6.99 6.61
N SER A 76 -2.71 8.05 7.42
CA SER A 76 -3.80 9.04 7.33
C SER A 76 -3.76 9.81 6.01
N VAL A 77 -2.58 10.33 5.62
CA VAL A 77 -2.40 11.06 4.36
C VAL A 77 -2.71 10.18 3.15
N LEU A 78 -2.31 8.90 3.19
CA LEU A 78 -2.59 7.93 2.14
C LEU A 78 -4.09 7.72 1.97
N ALA A 79 -4.82 7.45 3.06
CA ALA A 79 -6.25 7.21 3.02
C ALA A 79 -7.03 8.45 2.51
N GLU A 80 -6.65 9.65 2.97
CA GLU A 80 -7.24 10.91 2.52
C GLU A 80 -6.96 11.16 1.04
N SER A 81 -5.71 10.99 0.59
CA SER A 81 -5.29 11.17 -0.80
C SER A 81 -6.02 10.20 -1.73
N CYS A 82 -6.10 8.91 -1.36
CA CYS A 82 -6.81 7.91 -2.16
C CYS A 82 -8.32 8.19 -2.22
N ARG A 83 -8.94 8.65 -1.11
CA ARG A 83 -10.37 8.97 -1.07
C ARG A 83 -10.71 10.21 -1.89
N GLY A 84 -9.87 11.24 -1.83
CA GLY A 84 -10.04 12.50 -2.55
C GLY A 84 -9.68 12.40 -4.03
N GLY A 85 -8.88 11.40 -4.43
CA GLY A 85 -8.29 11.34 -5.76
C GLY A 85 -7.19 12.40 -5.97
N GLU A 86 -6.50 12.78 -4.90
CA GLU A 86 -5.60 13.94 -4.83
C GLU A 86 -4.11 13.56 -4.82
N LEU A 87 -3.75 12.39 -5.39
CA LEU A 87 -2.35 12.02 -5.54
C LEU A 87 -1.60 13.06 -6.40
N ARG A 88 -0.54 13.65 -5.82
CA ARG A 88 0.40 14.53 -6.54
C ARG A 88 1.05 13.80 -7.72
N GLN A 89 1.10 14.47 -8.87
CA GLN A 89 1.70 13.91 -10.07
C GLN A 89 3.18 14.32 -10.25
N PRO A 90 4.04 13.43 -10.78
CA PRO A 90 3.78 12.02 -11.06
C PRO A 90 3.67 11.21 -9.76
N ALA A 91 2.68 10.31 -9.68
CA ALA A 91 2.55 9.37 -8.57
C ALA A 91 3.22 8.01 -8.91
N PRO A 92 3.69 7.25 -7.90
CA PRO A 92 4.11 5.87 -8.09
C PRO A 92 2.97 5.05 -8.71
N ALA A 93 3.25 4.27 -9.75
CA ALA A 93 2.25 3.49 -10.46
C ALA A 93 1.59 2.46 -9.55
N SER A 94 2.36 1.84 -8.64
CA SER A 94 1.81 0.90 -7.66
C SER A 94 0.88 1.60 -6.65
N LEU A 95 1.17 2.86 -6.31
CA LEU A 95 0.33 3.65 -5.43
C LEU A 95 -0.99 4.06 -6.13
N GLU A 96 -0.93 4.46 -7.40
CA GLU A 96 -2.12 4.76 -8.19
C GLU A 96 -3.05 3.54 -8.30
N ALA A 97 -2.48 2.36 -8.59
CA ALA A 97 -3.23 1.11 -8.64
C ALA A 97 -3.92 0.82 -7.30
N ALA A 98 -3.22 0.99 -6.18
CA ALA A 98 -3.77 0.72 -4.87
C ALA A 98 -4.86 1.73 -4.46
N CYS A 99 -4.73 3.02 -4.80
CA CYS A 99 -5.80 4.00 -4.58
C CYS A 99 -7.02 3.73 -5.48
N HIS A 100 -6.83 3.26 -6.71
CA HIS A 100 -7.93 2.84 -7.58
C HIS A 100 -8.70 1.66 -6.97
N GLU A 101 -7.99 0.63 -6.49
CA GLU A 101 -8.61 -0.49 -5.77
C GLU A 101 -9.38 0.00 -4.55
N TYR A 102 -8.77 0.84 -3.71
CA TYR A 102 -9.43 1.43 -2.54
C TYR A 102 -10.75 2.12 -2.90
N GLY A 103 -10.76 2.89 -3.99
CA GLY A 103 -11.97 3.56 -4.49
C GLY A 103 -13.05 2.58 -4.97
N VAL A 104 -12.68 1.47 -5.61
CA VAL A 104 -13.61 0.41 -6.01
C VAL A 104 -14.25 -0.23 -4.77
N TRP A 105 -13.45 -0.59 -3.76
CA TRP A 105 -13.95 -1.16 -2.50
C TRP A 105 -14.89 -0.23 -1.74
N LEU A 106 -14.69 1.09 -1.82
CA LEU A 106 -15.61 2.07 -1.22
C LEU A 106 -16.95 2.19 -1.96
N ARG A 107 -17.00 1.89 -3.26
CA ARG A 107 -18.21 2.03 -4.10
C ARG A 107 -19.09 0.80 -4.10
N ASP A 108 -18.53 -0.37 -3.79
CA ASP A 108 -19.26 -1.64 -3.67
C ASP A 108 -19.94 -1.81 -2.28
N ARG A 109 -20.06 -0.71 -1.51
CA ARG A 109 -20.78 -0.59 -0.24
C ARG A 109 -21.98 0.34 -0.39
#